data_AF-Q0AW24-F1
#
_entry.id   AF-Q0AW24-F1
#
_cell.length_a   1.000
_cell.length_b   1.000
_cell.length_c   1.000
_cell.angle_alpha   90.00
_cell.angle_beta   90.00
_cell.angle_gamma   90.00
#
_symmetry.space_group_name_H-M   'P 1'
#
loop_
_entity.id
_entity.type
_entity.pdbx_description
1 polymer ?
#
loop_
_entity_poly.entity_id
_entity_poly.type
_entity_poly.pdbx_seq_one_letter_code
_entity_poly.pdbx_strand_id
1 'polypeptide(L)' 'MEEYIKQLAARLANELEELEQGSRFAHFLADPDSEVREEARELKEQVRNLRAKLQGIL' A
#
# COMPACT_ATOMS: atom_id res chain seq x y z
N MET A 1 -21.42 -7.53 -12.85
CA MET A 1 -20.07 -7.09 -13.31
C MET A 1 -19.57 -5.97 -12.42
N GLU A 2 -20.34 -4.90 -12.22
CA GLU A 2 -19.98 -3.81 -11.28
C GLU A 2 -19.73 -4.29 -9.84
N GLU A 3 -20.63 -5.10 -9.28
CA GLU A 3 -20.47 -5.66 -7.92
C GLU A 3 -19.19 -6.50 -7.75
N TYR A 4 -18.84 -7.28 -8.77
CA TYR A 4 -17.60 -8.05 -8.79
C TYR A 4 -16.37 -7.14 -8.77
N ILE A 5 -16.39 -6.03 -9.51
CA ILE A 5 -15.30 -5.05 -9.54
C ILE A 5 -15.15 -4.37 -8.17
N LYS A 6 -16.25 -4.03 -7.50
CA LYS A 6 -16.22 -3.45 -6.14
C LYS A 6 -15.64 -4.43 -5.12
N GLN A 7 -16.06 -5.69 -5.15
CA GLN A 7 -15.51 -6.73 -4.27
C GLN A 7 -14.01 -6.95 -4.49
N LEU A 8 -13.57 -6.95 -5.76
CA LEU A 8 -12.16 -7.06 -6.10
C LEU A 8 -11.37 -5.84 -5.61
N ALA A 9 -11.90 -4.63 -5.80
CA ALA A 9 -11.25 -3.40 -5.34
C ALA A 9 -11.12 -3.36 -3.81
N ALA A 10 -12.15 -3.79 -3.08
CA ALA A 10 -12.11 -3.88 -1.62
C ALA A 10 -11.06 -4.88 -1.13
N ARG A 11 -10.99 -6.06 -1.77
CA ARG A 11 -9.96 -7.07 -1.44
C ARG A 11 -8.55 -6.53 -1.66
N LEU A 12 -8.29 -5.91 -2.81
CA LEU A 12 -6.98 -5.33 -3.12
C LEU A 12 -6.62 -4.18 -2.17
N ALA A 13 -7.59 -3.35 -1.78
CA ALA A 13 -7.36 -2.28 -0.81
C ALA A 13 -6.93 -2.83 0.56
N ASN A 14 -7.52 -3.93 1.01
CA ASN A 14 -7.15 -4.60 2.26
C ASN A 14 -5.75 -5.22 2.17
N GLU A 15 -5.43 -5.92 1.08
CA GLU A 15 -4.09 -6.53 0.88
C GLU A 15 -2.98 -5.44 0.88
N LEU A 16 -3.26 -4.26 0.29
CA LEU A 16 -2.33 -3.12 0.32
C LEU A 16 -2.21 -2.49 1.71
N GLU A 17 -3.29 -2.44 2.49
CA GLU A 17 -3.25 -1.97 3.87
C GLU A 17 -2.41 -2.88 4.76
N GLU A 18 -2.56 -4.19 4.64
CA GLU A 18 -1.73 -5.17 5.34
C GLU A 18 -0.24 -5.02 4.95
N LEU A 19 0.03 -4.77 3.66
CA LEU A 19 1.38 -4.49 3.20
C LEU A 19 1.95 -3.19 3.80
N GLU A 20 1.18 -2.09 3.81
CA GLU A 20 1.58 -0.78 4.36
C GLU A 20 1.89 -0.87 5.86
N GLN A 21 1.09 -1.64 6.61
CA GLN A 21 1.20 -1.81 8.06
C GLN A 21 2.17 -2.93 8.45
N GLY A 22 2.57 -3.78 7.49
CA GLY A 22 3.43 -4.92 7.73
C GLY A 22 4.80 -4.53 8.29
N SER A 23 5.31 -5.38 9.20
CA SER A 23 6.61 -5.20 9.86
C SER A 23 7.79 -5.06 8.87
N ARG A 24 7.66 -5.58 7.65
CA ARG A 24 8.66 -5.47 6.60
C ARG A 24 8.86 -4.04 6.09
N PHE A 25 7.81 -3.23 5.98
CA PHE A 25 7.96 -1.81 5.61
C PHE A 25 8.62 -1.01 6.72
N ALA A 26 8.25 -1.28 7.98
CA ALA A 26 8.88 -0.65 9.13
C ALA A 26 10.39 -0.95 9.20
N HIS A 27 10.80 -2.16 8.81
CA HIS A 27 12.22 -2.53 8.72
C HIS A 27 12.99 -1.63 7.74
N PHE A 28 12.51 -1.46 6.50
CA PHE A 28 13.20 -0.64 5.50
C PHE A 28 13.17 0.86 5.84
N LEU A 29 12.10 1.34 6.48
CA LEU A 29 12.03 2.74 6.94
C LEU A 29 13.03 3.06 8.07
N ALA A 30 13.49 2.03 8.78
CA ALA A 30 14.49 2.13 9.84
C ALA A 30 15.90 1.71 9.38
N ASP A 31 16.09 1.42 8.09
CA ASP A 31 17.38 0.99 7.56
C ASP A 31 18.45 2.07 7.78
N PRO A 32 19.70 1.74 8.15
CA PRO A 32 20.77 2.73 8.30
C PRO A 32 21.13 3.44 6.98
N ASP A 33 20.89 2.82 5.83
CA ASP A 33 21.13 3.43 4.51
C ASP A 33 20.04 4.47 4.17
N SER A 34 20.46 5.68 3.82
CA SER A 34 19.54 6.76 3.46
C SER A 34 18.78 6.51 2.16
N GLU A 35 19.39 5.85 1.18
CA GLU A 35 18.75 5.56 -0.11
C GLU A 35 17.62 4.55 0.10
N VAL A 36 17.89 3.47 0.85
CA VAL A 36 16.89 2.46 1.19
C VAL A 36 15.71 3.06 1.96
N ARG A 37 15.96 3.96 2.92
CA ARG A 37 14.87 4.65 3.63
C ARG A 37 14.02 5.51 2.72
N GLU A 38 14.63 6.19 1.75
CA GLU A 38 13.90 7.08 0.86
C GLU A 38 13.05 6.27 -0.13
N GLU A 39 13.61 5.23 -0.75
CA GLU A 39 12.85 4.30 -1.59
C GLU A 39 11.68 3.67 -0.81
N ALA A 40 11.88 3.31 0.46
CA ALA A 40 10.82 2.79 1.30
C ALA A 40 9.70 3.81 1.58
N ARG A 41 10.03 5.10 1.73
CA ARG A 41 9.03 6.17 1.88
C ARG A 41 8.25 6.38 0.59
N GLU A 42 8.94 6.45 -0.54
CA GLU A 42 8.30 6.61 -1.85
C GLU A 42 7.36 5.45 -2.14
N LEU A 43 7.80 4.21 -1.92
CA LEU A 43 6.99 3.03 -2.13
C LEU A 43 5.76 3.02 -1.18
N LYS A 44 5.94 3.44 0.08
CA LYS A 44 4.82 3.53 1.04
C LYS A 44 3.77 4.52 0.58
N GLU A 45 4.19 5.66 0.05
CA GLU A 45 3.29 6.67 -0.50
C GLU A 45 2.58 6.17 -1.77
N GLN A 46 3.27 5.42 -2.64
CA GLN A 46 2.64 4.79 -3.80
C GLN A 46 1.56 3.77 -3.40
N VAL A 47 1.83 2.92 -2.40
CA VAL A 47 0.86 1.96 -1.85
C VAL A 47 -0.37 2.68 -1.31
N ARG A 48 -0.18 3.74 -0.52
CA ARG A 48 -1.27 4.56 0.01
C ARG A 48 -2.12 5.17 -1.09
N ASN A 49 -1.49 5.75 -2.11
CA ASN A 49 -2.20 6.35 -3.25
C ASN A 49 -2.98 5.30 -4.05
N LEU A 50 -2.42 4.10 -4.24
CA LEU A 50 -3.13 3.01 -4.92
C LEU A 50 -4.34 2.54 -4.11
N ARG A 51 -4.19 2.40 -2.79
CA ARG A 51 -5.31 2.05 -1.89
C ARG A 51 -6.42 3.09 -1.96
N ALA A 52 -6.09 4.38 -1.92
CA ALA A 52 -7.07 5.46 -2.03
C ALA A 52 -7.82 5.41 -3.38
N LYS A 53 -7.13 5.13 -4.49
CA LYS A 53 -7.77 4.94 -5.80
C LYS A 53 -8.74 3.76 -5.81
N LEU A 54 -8.38 2.64 -5.19
CA LEU A 54 -9.25 1.47 -5.09
C LEU A 54 -10.48 1.73 -4.21
N GLN A 55 -10.31 2.46 -3.11
CA GLN A 55 -11.42 2.88 -2.25
C GLN A 55 -12.39 3.82 -2.97
N GLY A 56 -11.92 4.66 -3.91
CA GLY A 56 -12.79 5.50 -4.73
C GLY A 56 -13.66 4.74 -5.75
N ILE A 57 -13.46 3.42 -5.91
CA ILE A 57 -14.29 2.55 -6.75
C ILE A 57 -15.50 1.99 -5.96
N LEU A 58 -15.41 1.95 -4.62
CA LEU A 58 -16.43 1.41 -3.72
C LEU A 58 -17.59 2.39 -3.54
#